data_AF-A0A017TF50-F1
#
_entry.id   AF-A0A017TF50-F1
#
_cell.length_a   1.000
_cell.length_b   1.000
_cell.length_c   1.000
_cell.angle_alpha   90.00
_cell.angle_beta   90.00
_cell.angle_gamma   90.00
#
_symmetry.space_group_name_H-M   'P 1'
#
loop_
_entity.id
_entity.type
_entity.pdbx_description
1 polymer ?
#
loop_
_entity_poly.entity_id
_entity_poly.type
_entity_poly.pdbx_seq_one_letter_code
_entity_poly.pdbx_strand_id
1 'polypeptide(L)'
;MMGAAVSALVLAGAAGCDDGSYLAPGETTTSTTSSTGGAGGAGGEGGAGGAGEGGGVVEPPGPPALTVVNGVNDREAIRLCFVPYPGDGVGVLPWPSGAAGLAFGKGVVIGADEGVVTPGVDVQVHVVAGDLGATVGRDCAEILALAGEDQAVVQVAALPVVPGAVFEAERSLVLVPAGCLGGAGQTDPAEVLACGSAYTEDNPTVSLVAAPMSRLTRPDRVSFQVVHASVAMPKVDVRLASGPADLSGFLLAPGLTFGAAEPFPPTTTLTVTDLDTTAQIRTHTPGQTSNATSSVPLSEVRDRSGLGPEVLDNGGAAVLVAVGAAPGLPDGPFWHALNYVLIRADP
;
A
#
# COMPACT_ATOMS: atom_id res chain seq x y z
N MET A 1 26.56 -46.64 -6.19
CA MET A 1 26.85 -45.20 -6.02
C MET A 1 25.73 -44.62 -5.19
N MET A 2 25.98 -44.36 -3.90
CA MET A 2 25.00 -43.78 -2.97
C MET A 2 25.07 -42.26 -3.10
N GLY A 3 23.98 -41.64 -3.55
CA GLY A 3 23.84 -40.19 -3.60
C GLY A 3 23.33 -39.67 -2.26
N ALA A 4 24.10 -38.79 -1.63
CA ALA A 4 23.72 -38.11 -0.40
C ALA A 4 22.76 -36.96 -0.73
N ALA A 5 21.58 -36.96 -0.11
CA ALA A 5 20.66 -35.84 -0.11
C ALA A 5 21.16 -34.79 0.89
N VAL A 6 21.44 -33.57 0.40
CA VAL A 6 21.77 -32.41 1.22
C VAL A 6 20.48 -31.64 1.44
N SER A 7 19.93 -31.71 2.66
CA SER A 7 18.84 -30.84 3.10
C SER A 7 19.42 -29.48 3.49
N ALA A 8 19.10 -28.44 2.72
CA ALA A 8 19.40 -27.06 3.08
C ALA A 8 18.37 -26.57 4.11
N LEU A 9 18.85 -26.26 5.31
CA LEU A 9 18.08 -25.61 6.37
C LEU A 9 18.13 -24.09 6.12
N VAL A 10 17.03 -23.52 5.62
CA VAL A 10 16.89 -22.07 5.45
C VAL A 10 16.56 -21.46 6.81
N LEU A 11 17.54 -20.78 7.42
CA LEU A 11 17.29 -19.88 8.54
C LEU A 11 16.85 -18.51 7.99
N ALA A 12 15.55 -18.24 8.04
CA ALA A 12 15.03 -16.90 7.84
C ALA A 12 15.48 -16.01 9.01
N GLY A 13 16.35 -15.05 8.74
CA GLY A 13 16.73 -14.02 9.70
C GLY A 13 15.58 -13.04 9.90
N ALA A 14 15.00 -13.01 11.09
CA ALA A 14 14.05 -11.99 11.50
C ALA A 14 14.77 -10.64 11.57
N ALA A 15 14.57 -9.78 10.58
CA ALA A 15 14.83 -8.35 10.72
C ALA A 15 13.78 -7.79 11.69
N GLY A 16 14.22 -7.02 12.69
CA GLY A 16 13.38 -6.51 13.77
C GLY A 16 12.20 -5.70 13.25
N CYS A 17 10.99 -6.19 13.52
CA CYS A 17 9.76 -5.43 13.39
C CYS A 17 9.75 -4.36 14.48
N ASP A 18 9.63 -3.10 14.08
CA ASP A 18 9.17 -2.03 14.98
C ASP A 18 7.67 -2.31 15.21
N ASP A 19 7.26 -2.55 16.46
CA ASP A 19 5.90 -2.99 16.85
C ASP A 19 4.88 -1.84 16.76
N GLY A 20 4.79 -1.19 15.60
CA GLY A 20 3.72 -0.27 15.24
C GLY A 20 2.42 -1.04 14.96
N SER A 21 1.85 -1.69 15.97
CA SER A 21 0.56 -2.39 15.87
C SER A 21 -0.59 -1.38 15.75
N TYR A 22 -0.75 -0.81 14.55
CA TYR A 22 -1.92 0.01 14.17
C TYR A 22 -3.17 -0.83 13.91
N LEU A 23 -3.06 -2.16 13.93
CA LEU A 23 -4.15 -3.08 13.59
C LEU A 23 -4.97 -3.56 14.79
N ALA A 24 -4.44 -3.43 16.01
CA ALA A 24 -5.20 -3.77 17.20
C ALA A 24 -6.35 -2.74 17.38
N PRO A 25 -7.60 -3.17 17.61
CA PRO A 25 -8.65 -2.27 18.05
C PRO A 25 -8.20 -1.66 19.39
N GLY A 26 -7.82 -0.38 19.37
CA GLY A 26 -7.51 0.34 20.59
C GLY A 26 -8.74 0.35 21.49
N GLU A 27 -8.63 -0.16 22.71
CA GLU A 27 -9.58 0.19 23.76
C GLU A 27 -9.67 1.72 23.77
N THR A 28 -10.89 2.26 23.82
CA THR A 28 -11.20 3.69 23.79
C THR A 28 -10.59 4.37 25.02
N THR A 29 -9.27 4.55 25.00
CA THR A 29 -8.51 5.14 26.08
C THR A 29 -8.57 6.62 25.83
N THR A 30 -9.21 7.35 26.73
CA THR A 30 -9.25 8.80 26.73
C THR A 30 -7.82 9.31 26.91
N SER A 31 -7.11 9.53 25.81
CA SER A 31 -5.72 10.00 25.80
C SER A 31 -5.66 11.39 26.41
N THR A 32 -5.43 11.46 27.71
CA THR A 32 -5.03 12.69 28.40
C THR A 32 -3.53 12.82 28.19
N THR A 33 -3.11 13.59 27.20
CA THR A 33 -1.71 13.92 26.94
C THR A 33 -1.14 14.70 28.13
N SER A 34 -0.39 14.01 28.99
CA SER A 34 0.46 14.66 29.99
C SER A 34 1.86 14.81 29.39
N SER A 35 2.21 16.05 29.05
CA SER A 35 3.53 16.43 28.55
C SER A 35 4.52 16.53 29.71
N THR A 36 5.34 15.49 29.89
CA THR A 36 6.60 15.61 30.65
C THR A 36 7.74 15.97 29.71
N GLY A 37 8.33 17.14 29.94
CA GLY A 37 9.40 17.71 29.13
C GLY A 37 10.70 16.90 29.19
N GLY A 38 11.26 16.65 28.01
CA GLY A 38 12.63 16.21 27.79
C GLY A 38 13.28 17.13 26.76
N ALA A 39 14.41 17.73 27.12
CA ALA A 39 15.08 18.78 26.37
C ALA A 39 15.93 18.23 25.20
N GLY A 40 15.91 18.95 24.07
CA GLY A 40 17.06 19.06 23.17
C GLY A 40 16.83 18.60 21.73
N GLY A 41 16.62 19.56 20.80
CA GLY A 41 16.73 19.33 19.36
C GLY A 41 15.90 20.30 18.50
N ALA A 42 16.51 21.39 18.06
CA ALA A 42 15.98 22.34 17.07
C ALA A 42 15.68 21.65 15.72
N GLY A 43 14.74 22.05 14.87
CA GLY A 43 13.81 23.17 14.80
C GLY A 43 13.22 23.11 13.39
N GLY A 44 11.90 23.08 13.27
CA GLY A 44 11.19 23.02 11.99
C GLY A 44 9.73 23.36 12.22
N GLU A 45 9.34 24.56 11.83
CA GLU A 45 7.99 25.12 11.96
C GLU A 45 7.00 24.31 11.12
N GLY A 46 6.32 23.36 11.76
CA GLY A 46 5.15 22.66 11.22
C GLY A 46 3.89 23.48 11.48
N GLY A 47 3.16 23.77 10.41
CA GLY A 47 1.97 24.62 10.41
C GLY A 47 0.95 24.25 11.48
N ALA A 48 0.37 25.29 12.08
CA ALA A 48 -0.67 25.22 13.08
C ALA A 48 -1.93 24.51 12.54
N GLY A 49 -2.05 23.21 12.77
CA GLY A 49 -3.34 22.53 12.82
C GLY A 49 -4.06 23.01 14.08
N GLY A 50 -5.15 23.74 13.91
CA GLY A 50 -5.93 24.31 15.01
C GLY A 50 -6.30 23.26 16.05
N ALA A 51 -5.80 23.44 17.28
CA ALA A 51 -6.24 22.71 18.45
C ALA A 51 -7.70 23.13 18.77
N GLY A 52 -8.66 22.46 18.14
CA GLY A 52 -10.07 22.55 18.49
C GLY A 52 -10.36 21.75 19.76
N GLU A 53 -11.14 22.33 20.67
CA GLU A 53 -11.56 21.77 21.96
C GLU A 53 -12.07 20.32 21.88
N GLY A 54 -11.33 19.41 22.52
CA GLY A 54 -11.84 18.40 23.46
C GLY A 54 -12.78 17.29 23.00
N GLY A 55 -13.27 17.28 21.75
CA GLY A 55 -14.02 16.16 21.17
C GLY A 55 -13.11 15.35 20.25
N GLY A 56 -12.74 14.14 20.65
CA GLY A 56 -12.02 13.23 19.76
C GLY A 56 -12.79 13.07 18.44
N VAL A 57 -12.09 13.15 17.32
CA VAL A 57 -12.71 12.94 16.01
C VAL A 57 -13.19 11.50 15.94
N VAL A 58 -14.50 11.29 15.89
CA VAL A 58 -15.12 9.95 15.85
C VAL A 58 -15.30 9.53 14.40
N GLU A 59 -14.75 8.38 14.05
CA GLU A 59 -14.87 7.76 12.74
C GLU A 59 -16.35 7.39 12.46
N PRO A 60 -16.93 7.76 11.30
CA PRO A 60 -18.30 7.39 10.96
C PRO A 60 -18.47 5.85 10.90
N PRO A 61 -19.50 5.29 11.56
CA PRO A 61 -19.75 3.86 11.47
C PRO A 61 -20.19 3.47 10.05
N GLY A 62 -19.90 2.23 9.66
CA GLY A 62 -20.31 1.69 8.36
C GLY A 62 -19.78 0.26 8.16
N PRO A 63 -20.35 -0.49 7.20
CA PRO A 63 -19.95 -1.88 6.95
C PRO A 63 -18.46 -1.96 6.60
N PRO A 64 -17.77 -3.07 6.88
CA PRO A 64 -16.39 -3.25 6.43
C PRO A 64 -16.28 -3.11 4.91
N ALA A 65 -15.24 -2.41 4.46
CA ALA A 65 -14.95 -2.24 3.04
C ALA A 65 -13.48 -2.54 2.78
N LEU A 66 -13.19 -3.38 1.77
CA LEU A 66 -11.83 -3.81 1.44
C LEU A 66 -11.45 -3.33 0.05
N THR A 67 -10.42 -2.51 -0.06
CA THR A 67 -9.77 -2.17 -1.33
C THR A 67 -8.42 -2.86 -1.41
N VAL A 68 -8.11 -3.50 -2.55
CA VAL A 68 -6.79 -4.05 -2.82
C VAL A 68 -6.11 -3.21 -3.89
N VAL A 69 -4.86 -2.82 -3.64
CA VAL A 69 -4.00 -2.14 -4.62
C VAL A 69 -2.81 -3.01 -4.95
N ASN A 70 -2.52 -3.22 -6.24
CA ASN A 70 -1.29 -3.91 -6.64
C ASN A 70 -0.09 -2.94 -6.59
N GLY A 71 0.83 -3.16 -5.65
CA GLY A 71 2.12 -2.46 -5.54
C GLY A 71 3.34 -3.35 -5.80
N VAL A 72 3.18 -4.48 -6.49
CA VAL A 72 4.26 -5.40 -6.83
C VAL A 72 5.00 -4.90 -8.07
N ASN A 73 6.18 -4.31 -7.85
CA ASN A 73 6.86 -3.44 -8.82
C ASN A 73 7.45 -4.18 -10.02
N ASP A 74 7.76 -5.47 -9.87
CA ASP A 74 8.41 -6.30 -10.90
C ASP A 74 7.40 -7.10 -11.74
N ARG A 75 6.09 -6.87 -11.57
CA ARG A 75 5.02 -7.63 -12.21
C ARG A 75 3.93 -6.73 -12.76
N GLU A 76 3.62 -6.90 -14.04
CA GLU A 76 2.56 -6.12 -14.70
C GLU A 76 1.17 -6.37 -14.11
N ALA A 77 0.93 -7.59 -13.61
CA ALA A 77 -0.31 -7.96 -12.93
C ALA A 77 -0.08 -9.07 -11.91
N ILE A 78 -0.97 -9.14 -10.92
CA ILE A 78 -0.97 -10.18 -9.89
C ILE A 78 -2.34 -10.81 -9.71
N ARG A 79 -2.39 -11.97 -9.08
CA ARG A 79 -3.55 -12.52 -8.39
C ARG A 79 -3.22 -12.72 -6.92
N LEU A 80 -4.24 -12.83 -6.10
CA LEU A 80 -4.15 -13.04 -4.66
C LEU A 80 -4.94 -14.27 -4.26
N CYS A 81 -4.37 -15.04 -3.35
CA CYS A 81 -5.01 -16.17 -2.71
C CYS A 81 -5.21 -15.83 -1.24
N PHE A 82 -6.46 -15.62 -0.83
CA PHE A 82 -6.83 -15.31 0.54
C PHE A 82 -7.09 -16.61 1.30
N VAL A 83 -6.01 -17.27 1.75
CA VAL A 83 -6.09 -18.61 2.35
C VAL A 83 -6.40 -18.48 3.84
N PRO A 84 -7.48 -19.12 4.36
CA PRO A 84 -7.72 -19.21 5.80
C PRO A 84 -6.50 -19.79 6.51
N TYR A 85 -6.07 -19.18 7.60
CA TYR A 85 -4.86 -19.57 8.34
C TYR A 85 -5.21 -20.25 9.68
N PRO A 86 -4.60 -21.41 10.00
CA PRO A 86 -3.79 -22.24 9.10
C PRO A 86 -4.65 -22.99 8.08
N GLY A 87 -4.19 -23.07 6.83
CA GLY A 87 -4.87 -23.75 5.74
C GLY A 87 -3.97 -23.87 4.51
N ASP A 88 -4.37 -24.70 3.55
CA ASP A 88 -3.58 -25.05 2.35
C ASP A 88 -4.14 -24.43 1.05
N GLY A 89 -5.30 -23.77 1.12
CA GLY A 89 -5.93 -23.11 -0.02
C GLY A 89 -6.82 -24.02 -0.87
N VAL A 90 -7.12 -25.25 -0.43
CA VAL A 90 -8.01 -26.16 -1.17
C VAL A 90 -9.41 -25.56 -1.28
N GLY A 91 -9.92 -25.48 -2.51
CA GLY A 91 -11.23 -24.89 -2.81
C GLY A 91 -11.30 -23.36 -2.71
N VAL A 92 -10.20 -22.69 -2.34
CA VAL A 92 -10.12 -21.22 -2.33
C VAL A 92 -9.76 -20.75 -3.73
N LEU A 93 -10.59 -19.91 -4.35
CA LEU A 93 -10.32 -19.38 -5.68
C LEU A 93 -9.41 -18.15 -5.61
N PRO A 94 -8.49 -17.96 -6.57
CA PRO A 94 -7.68 -16.75 -6.66
C PRO A 94 -8.54 -15.53 -7.03
N TRP A 95 -8.18 -14.37 -6.49
CA TRP A 95 -8.79 -13.08 -6.77
C TRP A 95 -7.80 -12.10 -7.45
N PRO A 96 -8.19 -11.34 -8.47
CA PRO A 96 -9.43 -11.49 -9.22
C PRO A 96 -9.39 -12.81 -10.03
N SER A 97 -10.56 -13.38 -10.28
CA SER A 97 -10.69 -14.68 -10.97
C SER A 97 -10.33 -14.62 -12.47
N GLY A 98 -10.34 -13.42 -13.07
CA GLY A 98 -10.03 -13.17 -14.48
C GLY A 98 -8.54 -13.31 -14.82
N ALA A 99 -8.22 -13.87 -15.99
CA ALA A 99 -6.84 -14.22 -16.39
C ALA A 99 -5.87 -13.02 -16.45
N ALA A 100 -6.39 -11.82 -16.61
CA ALA A 100 -5.61 -10.59 -16.63
C ALA A 100 -5.00 -10.22 -15.27
N GLY A 101 -5.55 -10.74 -14.16
CA GLY A 101 -5.14 -10.33 -12.81
C GLY A 101 -5.49 -8.86 -12.49
N LEU A 102 -4.95 -8.38 -11.37
CA LEU A 102 -4.96 -6.98 -10.97
C LEU A 102 -3.67 -6.32 -11.48
N ALA A 103 -3.80 -5.42 -12.45
CA ALA A 103 -2.65 -4.73 -13.04
C ALA A 103 -1.92 -3.84 -12.02
N PHE A 104 -0.61 -3.62 -12.21
CA PHE A 104 0.21 -2.75 -11.37
C PHE A 104 -0.41 -1.36 -11.23
N GLY A 105 -0.41 -0.81 -10.02
CA GLY A 105 -0.93 0.51 -9.74
C GLY A 105 -2.45 0.63 -9.93
N LYS A 106 -3.18 -0.48 -9.98
CA LYS A 106 -4.65 -0.50 -9.94
C LYS A 106 -5.16 -0.84 -8.55
N GLY A 107 -6.19 -0.13 -8.13
CA GLY A 107 -6.99 -0.41 -6.95
C GLY A 107 -8.36 -0.96 -7.33
N VAL A 108 -8.81 -2.03 -6.68
CA VAL A 108 -10.15 -2.60 -6.86
C VAL A 108 -10.75 -2.89 -5.49
N VAL A 109 -12.04 -2.55 -5.37
CA VAL A 109 -12.85 -2.82 -4.19
C VAL A 109 -13.35 -4.26 -4.27
N ILE A 110 -13.16 -5.03 -3.20
CA ILE A 110 -13.71 -6.38 -3.07
C ILE A 110 -15.13 -6.24 -2.51
N GLY A 111 -16.12 -6.68 -3.28
CA GLY A 111 -17.50 -6.75 -2.81
C GLY A 111 -17.64 -7.72 -1.63
N ALA A 112 -18.43 -7.35 -0.63
CA ALA A 112 -18.69 -8.20 0.53
C ALA A 112 -19.35 -9.54 0.14
N ASP A 113 -20.04 -9.57 -1.00
CA ASP A 113 -20.70 -10.75 -1.58
C ASP A 113 -19.77 -11.64 -2.41
N GLU A 114 -18.54 -11.20 -2.72
CA GLU A 114 -17.58 -12.02 -3.48
C GLU A 114 -17.02 -13.19 -2.67
N GLY A 115 -17.18 -13.19 -1.34
CA GLY A 115 -16.78 -14.30 -0.47
C GLY A 115 -15.27 -14.57 -0.45
N VAL A 116 -14.45 -13.59 -0.82
CA VAL A 116 -12.98 -13.71 -0.92
C VAL A 116 -12.33 -13.94 0.44
N VAL A 117 -12.85 -13.30 1.49
CA VAL A 117 -12.36 -13.41 2.86
C VAL A 117 -13.35 -14.21 3.70
N THR A 118 -12.88 -15.26 4.37
CA THR A 118 -13.72 -16.06 5.29
C THR A 118 -13.89 -15.30 6.61
N PRO A 119 -15.14 -15.00 7.04
CA PRO A 119 -15.37 -14.30 8.31
C PRO A 119 -14.81 -15.06 9.52
N GLY A 120 -14.29 -14.33 10.49
CA GLY A 120 -13.83 -14.85 11.78
C GLY A 120 -12.53 -15.66 11.73
N VAL A 121 -11.87 -15.75 10.58
CA VAL A 121 -10.65 -16.55 10.40
C VAL A 121 -9.49 -15.65 9.98
N ASP A 122 -8.32 -15.88 10.58
CA ASP A 122 -7.08 -15.23 10.14
C ASP A 122 -6.78 -15.61 8.70
N VAL A 123 -6.19 -14.71 7.92
CA VAL A 123 -5.95 -14.95 6.49
C VAL A 123 -4.47 -14.79 6.17
N GLN A 124 -3.89 -15.82 5.57
CA GLN A 124 -2.59 -15.70 4.89
C GLN A 124 -2.83 -15.36 3.42
N VAL A 125 -2.43 -14.16 3.02
CA VAL A 125 -2.51 -13.75 1.63
C VAL A 125 -1.30 -14.30 0.89
N HIS A 126 -1.51 -14.97 -0.23
CA HIS A 126 -0.42 -15.33 -1.16
C HIS A 126 -0.55 -14.47 -2.41
N VAL A 127 0.55 -13.85 -2.81
CA VAL A 127 0.62 -13.13 -4.09
C VAL A 127 1.11 -14.08 -5.18
N VAL A 128 0.42 -14.06 -6.32
CA VAL A 128 0.66 -14.93 -7.48
C VAL A 128 0.95 -14.05 -8.69
N ALA A 129 2.07 -14.28 -9.38
CA ALA A 129 2.41 -13.60 -10.63
C ALA A 129 3.10 -14.54 -11.63
N GLY A 130 3.52 -14.02 -12.79
CA GLY A 130 4.08 -14.82 -13.89
C GLY A 130 3.03 -15.14 -14.95
N ASP A 131 2.97 -16.39 -15.42
CA ASP A 131 1.92 -16.85 -16.34
C ASP A 131 0.58 -17.01 -15.62
N LEU A 132 -0.15 -15.91 -15.47
CA LEU A 132 -1.50 -15.93 -14.87
C LEU A 132 -2.50 -16.76 -15.67
N GLY A 133 -2.25 -17.00 -16.97
CA GLY A 133 -3.07 -17.87 -17.80
C GLY A 133 -3.02 -19.33 -17.34
N ALA A 134 -1.87 -19.79 -16.85
CA ALA A 134 -1.70 -21.13 -16.29
C ALA A 134 -2.51 -21.38 -15.00
N THR A 135 -3.01 -20.31 -14.37
CA THR A 135 -3.79 -20.36 -13.12
C THR A 135 -5.31 -20.36 -13.33
N VAL A 136 -5.79 -20.31 -14.58
CA VAL A 136 -7.24 -20.27 -14.88
C VAL A 136 -7.89 -21.61 -14.52
N GLY A 137 -8.98 -21.53 -13.74
CA GLY A 137 -9.75 -22.70 -13.31
C GLY A 137 -9.09 -23.53 -12.20
N ARG A 138 -7.95 -23.06 -11.67
CA ARG A 138 -7.26 -23.69 -10.54
C ARG A 138 -7.65 -23.02 -9.23
N ASP A 139 -7.69 -23.80 -8.15
CA ASP A 139 -7.75 -23.25 -6.80
C ASP A 139 -6.35 -22.81 -6.30
N CYS A 140 -6.30 -22.18 -5.14
CA CYS A 140 -5.08 -21.67 -4.57
C CYS A 140 -4.10 -22.77 -4.17
N ALA A 141 -4.57 -23.94 -3.73
CA ALA A 141 -3.70 -25.08 -3.44
C ALA A 141 -3.00 -25.59 -4.71
N GLU A 142 -3.73 -25.71 -5.81
CA GLU A 142 -3.20 -26.13 -7.12
C GLU A 142 -2.20 -25.11 -7.68
N ILE A 143 -2.44 -23.82 -7.47
CA ILE A 143 -1.51 -22.74 -7.88
C ILE A 143 -0.24 -22.77 -7.04
N LEU A 144 -0.36 -22.98 -5.73
CA LEU A 144 0.79 -23.13 -4.83
C LEU A 144 1.64 -24.34 -5.20
N ALA A 145 1.00 -25.46 -5.56
CA ALA A 145 1.71 -26.64 -6.05
C ALA A 145 2.45 -26.37 -7.37
N LEU A 146 1.82 -25.66 -8.33
CA LEU A 146 2.43 -25.27 -9.60
C LEU A 146 3.67 -24.38 -9.41
N ALA A 147 3.64 -23.50 -8.42
CA ALA A 147 4.76 -22.62 -8.09
C ALA A 147 5.97 -23.36 -7.49
N GLY A 148 5.77 -24.58 -6.98
CA GLY A 148 6.81 -25.42 -6.39
C GLY A 148 7.55 -26.32 -7.39
N GLU A 149 7.21 -26.26 -8.69
CA GLU A 149 7.86 -27.07 -9.73
C GLU A 149 9.22 -26.47 -10.15
N ASP A 150 10.19 -27.31 -10.54
CA ASP A 150 11.56 -26.90 -10.94
C ASP A 150 11.58 -25.90 -12.13
N GLN A 151 10.50 -25.84 -12.89
CA GLN A 151 10.30 -24.92 -14.03
C GLN A 151 8.98 -24.15 -13.88
N ALA A 152 8.68 -23.71 -12.66
CA ALA A 152 7.46 -23.00 -12.35
C ALA A 152 7.26 -21.78 -13.27
N VAL A 153 6.15 -21.78 -14.01
CA VAL A 153 5.73 -20.67 -14.87
C VAL A 153 5.04 -19.55 -14.08
N VAL A 154 4.70 -19.82 -12.83
CA VAL A 154 4.13 -18.87 -11.88
C VAL A 154 5.05 -18.72 -10.68
N GLN A 155 5.05 -17.54 -10.08
CA GLN A 155 5.77 -17.24 -8.85
C GLN A 155 4.76 -16.95 -7.76
N VAL A 156 5.00 -17.49 -6.57
CA VAL A 156 4.12 -17.29 -5.42
C VAL A 156 4.95 -16.95 -4.19
N ALA A 157 4.52 -15.93 -3.46
CA ALA A 157 5.06 -15.61 -2.14
C ALA A 157 3.93 -15.51 -1.13
N ALA A 158 4.17 -16.08 0.05
CA ALA A 158 3.29 -15.91 1.19
C ALA A 158 3.56 -14.56 1.86
N LEU A 159 2.51 -13.79 2.11
CA LEU A 159 2.56 -12.51 2.81
C LEU A 159 2.26 -12.72 4.31
N PRO A 160 2.48 -11.69 5.17
CA PRO A 160 2.08 -11.75 6.56
C PRO A 160 0.60 -12.10 6.76
N VAL A 161 0.31 -12.84 7.84
CA VAL A 161 -1.05 -13.22 8.23
C VAL A 161 -1.79 -11.98 8.73
N VAL A 162 -2.98 -11.72 8.19
CA VAL A 162 -3.88 -10.66 8.63
C VAL A 162 -4.93 -11.26 9.56
N PRO A 163 -5.09 -10.76 10.80
CA PRO A 163 -6.09 -11.29 11.71
C PRO A 163 -7.52 -11.13 11.17
N GLY A 164 -8.39 -12.13 11.38
CA GLY A 164 -9.77 -12.12 10.87
C GLY A 164 -10.56 -10.89 11.32
N ALA A 165 -10.35 -10.47 12.57
CA ALA A 165 -10.98 -9.28 13.15
C ALA A 165 -10.68 -7.97 12.40
N VAL A 166 -9.58 -7.90 11.63
CA VAL A 166 -9.25 -6.71 10.82
C VAL A 166 -10.25 -6.53 9.68
N PHE A 167 -10.75 -7.63 9.10
CA PHE A 167 -11.72 -7.63 8.00
C PHE A 167 -13.17 -7.43 8.47
N GLU A 168 -13.45 -7.69 9.74
CA GLU A 168 -14.79 -7.52 10.33
C GLU A 168 -15.00 -6.15 10.98
N ALA A 169 -13.92 -5.40 11.19
CA ALA A 169 -14.00 -4.08 11.78
C ALA A 169 -14.83 -3.14 10.89
N GLU A 170 -15.71 -2.32 11.51
CA GLU A 170 -16.58 -1.33 10.87
C GLU A 170 -15.80 -0.13 10.29
N ARG A 171 -14.84 -0.41 9.41
CA ARG A 171 -13.92 0.55 8.80
C ARG A 171 -13.59 0.16 7.37
N SER A 172 -13.10 1.13 6.63
CA SER A 172 -12.49 0.89 5.32
C SER A 172 -11.05 0.46 5.51
N LEU A 173 -10.62 -0.55 4.75
CA LEU A 173 -9.29 -1.15 4.80
C LEU A 173 -8.70 -1.14 3.40
N VAL A 174 -7.43 -0.76 3.29
CA VAL A 174 -6.63 -1.02 2.09
C VAL A 174 -5.60 -2.10 2.36
N LEU A 175 -5.53 -3.07 1.45
CA LEU A 175 -4.46 -4.06 1.36
C LEU A 175 -3.58 -3.76 0.15
N VAL A 176 -2.27 -3.67 0.36
CA VAL A 176 -1.30 -3.42 -0.70
C VAL A 176 -0.18 -4.47 -0.62
N PRO A 177 -0.28 -5.59 -1.36
CA PRO A 177 0.90 -6.40 -1.68
C PRO A 177 1.91 -5.51 -2.39
N ALA A 178 3.11 -5.37 -1.84
CA ALA A 178 4.08 -4.44 -2.39
C ALA A 178 5.53 -4.85 -2.18
N GLY A 179 6.38 -4.45 -3.12
CA GLY A 179 7.77 -4.87 -3.23
C GLY A 179 8.01 -5.66 -4.50
N CYS A 180 9.02 -6.53 -4.51
CA CYS A 180 9.32 -7.36 -5.67
C CYS A 180 9.20 -8.84 -5.33
N LEU A 181 8.59 -9.59 -6.24
CA LEU A 181 8.35 -11.02 -6.11
C LEU A 181 9.57 -11.86 -6.51
N GLY A 182 10.53 -11.27 -7.22
CA GLY A 182 11.76 -11.96 -7.63
C GLY A 182 11.56 -12.87 -8.83
N GLY A 183 12.45 -13.83 -9.00
CA GLY A 183 12.43 -14.79 -10.11
C GLY A 183 13.48 -14.51 -11.19
N ALA A 184 13.76 -15.54 -11.99
CA ALA A 184 14.85 -15.51 -12.96
C ALA A 184 14.66 -14.43 -14.04
N GLY A 185 15.75 -13.73 -14.35
CA GLY A 185 15.80 -12.74 -15.43
C GLY A 185 15.59 -11.30 -14.95
N GLN A 186 15.46 -11.09 -13.65
CA GLN A 186 15.46 -9.78 -13.00
C GLN A 186 16.87 -9.57 -12.43
N THR A 187 17.78 -9.03 -13.27
CA THR A 187 19.18 -8.76 -12.90
C THR A 187 19.63 -7.32 -13.14
N ASP A 188 18.69 -6.40 -13.29
CA ASP A 188 19.01 -4.99 -13.49
C ASP A 188 19.68 -4.39 -12.23
N PRO A 189 20.86 -3.75 -12.34
CA PRO A 189 21.49 -3.08 -11.20
C PRO A 189 20.60 -2.05 -10.47
N ALA A 190 19.59 -1.52 -11.14
CA ALA A 190 18.61 -0.61 -10.58
C ALA A 190 17.53 -1.26 -9.73
N GLU A 191 17.42 -2.60 -9.70
CA GLU A 191 16.39 -3.31 -8.93
C GLU A 191 16.42 -2.96 -7.45
N VAL A 192 17.59 -2.72 -6.87
CA VAL A 192 17.71 -2.27 -5.47
C VAL A 192 16.91 -0.99 -5.20
N LEU A 193 16.78 -0.10 -6.19
CA LEU A 193 16.04 1.16 -6.06
C LEU A 193 14.53 0.96 -6.12
N ALA A 194 14.05 -0.09 -6.81
CA ALA A 194 12.62 -0.39 -6.95
C ALA A 194 12.14 -1.44 -5.94
N CYS A 195 13.00 -2.38 -5.58
CA CYS A 195 12.72 -3.57 -4.78
C CYS A 195 13.30 -3.48 -3.35
N GLY A 196 14.17 -2.51 -3.09
CA GLY A 196 14.83 -2.32 -1.80
C GLY A 196 16.17 -3.07 -1.70
N SER A 197 17.00 -2.66 -0.74
CA SER A 197 18.38 -3.14 -0.59
C SER A 197 18.53 -4.61 -0.19
N ALA A 198 17.46 -5.25 0.26
CA ALA A 198 17.45 -6.66 0.63
C ALA A 198 17.10 -7.58 -0.56
N TYR A 199 16.70 -7.03 -1.70
CA TYR A 199 16.21 -7.79 -2.84
C TYR A 199 17.34 -8.56 -3.55
N THR A 200 17.05 -9.82 -3.85
CA THR A 200 17.72 -10.63 -4.87
C THR A 200 16.69 -11.49 -5.59
N GLU A 201 17.04 -12.09 -6.74
CA GLU A 201 16.13 -13.01 -7.46
C GLU A 201 15.60 -14.15 -6.56
N ASP A 202 16.44 -14.65 -5.65
CA ASP A 202 16.13 -15.72 -4.70
C ASP A 202 15.57 -15.23 -3.34
N ASN A 203 15.63 -13.92 -3.09
CA ASN A 203 15.20 -13.29 -1.84
C ASN A 203 14.22 -12.15 -2.15
N PRO A 204 12.93 -12.46 -2.39
CA PRO A 204 11.92 -11.46 -2.68
C PRO A 204 11.72 -10.51 -1.50
N THR A 205 11.33 -9.28 -1.81
CA THR A 205 11.03 -8.24 -0.81
C THR A 205 9.55 -7.93 -0.71
N VAL A 206 8.72 -8.67 -1.43
CA VAL A 206 7.28 -8.50 -1.37
C VAL A 206 6.76 -8.69 0.06
N SER A 207 5.95 -7.75 0.49
CA SER A 207 5.31 -7.70 1.80
C SER A 207 3.87 -7.22 1.65
N LEU A 208 3.16 -7.06 2.76
CA LEU A 208 1.78 -6.60 2.79
C LEU A 208 1.65 -5.36 3.66
N VAL A 209 1.11 -4.29 3.08
CA VAL A 209 0.56 -3.18 3.85
C VAL A 209 -0.92 -3.45 4.07
N ALA A 210 -1.34 -3.44 5.34
CA ALA A 210 -2.74 -3.41 5.72
C ALA A 210 -2.98 -2.14 6.53
N ALA A 211 -3.76 -1.21 5.99
CA ALA A 211 -3.92 0.11 6.57
C ALA A 211 -5.40 0.52 6.66
N PRO A 212 -5.86 1.04 7.81
CA PRO A 212 -7.19 1.61 7.92
C PRO A 212 -7.29 2.92 7.13
N MET A 213 -8.43 3.12 6.47
CA MET A 213 -8.78 4.34 5.76
C MET A 213 -9.91 5.07 6.51
N SER A 214 -9.81 6.39 6.61
CA SER A 214 -10.86 7.19 7.25
C SER A 214 -11.94 7.64 6.26
N ARG A 215 -13.19 7.48 6.66
CA ARG A 215 -14.45 7.92 6.05
C ARG A 215 -14.83 9.35 6.39
N LEU A 216 -14.01 10.04 7.17
CA LEU A 216 -14.28 11.42 7.53
C LEU A 216 -14.30 12.30 6.29
N THR A 217 -15.42 12.99 6.10
CA THR A 217 -15.66 13.91 4.99
C THR A 217 -16.06 15.29 5.52
N ARG A 218 -15.88 16.32 4.68
CA ARG A 218 -16.41 17.66 4.91
C ARG A 218 -17.08 18.17 3.64
N PRO A 219 -18.35 18.64 3.69
CA PRO A 219 -19.09 18.99 2.48
C PRO A 219 -18.42 20.04 1.58
N ASP A 220 -17.57 20.89 2.13
CA ASP A 220 -16.91 22.00 1.44
C ASP A 220 -15.41 21.76 1.21
N ARG A 221 -14.90 20.56 1.48
CA ARG A 221 -13.48 20.21 1.37
C ARG A 221 -13.28 18.81 0.80
N VAL A 222 -12.08 18.54 0.33
CA VAL A 222 -11.64 17.20 -0.08
C VAL A 222 -10.78 16.63 1.04
N SER A 223 -11.10 15.42 1.46
CA SER A 223 -10.39 14.73 2.53
C SER A 223 -9.29 13.86 1.94
N PHE A 224 -8.05 14.01 2.43
CA PHE A 224 -6.91 13.23 1.94
C PHE A 224 -6.21 12.47 3.06
N GLN A 225 -5.89 11.22 2.75
CA GLN A 225 -4.92 10.40 3.48
C GLN A 225 -3.89 9.85 2.50
N VAL A 226 -2.71 9.50 3.00
CA VAL A 226 -1.62 8.91 2.21
C VAL A 226 -1.18 7.62 2.88
N VAL A 227 -1.10 6.54 2.10
CA VAL A 227 -0.60 5.23 2.53
C VAL A 227 0.73 4.96 1.84
N HIS A 228 1.75 4.55 2.59
CA HIS A 228 3.06 4.23 2.02
C HIS A 228 3.27 2.75 1.85
N ALA A 229 3.27 2.30 0.60
CA ALA A 229 3.45 0.90 0.23
C ALA A 229 4.71 0.64 -0.61
N SER A 230 5.68 1.55 -0.65
CA SER A 230 6.95 1.30 -1.35
C SER A 230 8.02 0.74 -0.39
N VAL A 231 8.39 -0.54 -0.50
CA VAL A 231 9.43 -1.16 0.35
C VAL A 231 10.83 -0.58 0.11
N ALA A 232 11.09 -0.07 -1.09
CA ALA A 232 12.40 0.42 -1.48
C ALA A 232 12.69 1.83 -0.96
N MET A 233 11.68 2.46 -0.35
CA MET A 233 11.76 3.86 0.02
C MET A 233 11.95 4.06 1.50
N PRO A 234 12.84 5.01 1.88
CA PRO A 234 12.92 5.45 3.25
C PRO A 234 11.69 6.28 3.61
N LYS A 235 11.67 6.76 4.84
CA LYS A 235 10.76 7.80 5.30
C LYS A 235 10.70 8.98 4.31
N VAL A 236 9.49 9.48 3.98
CA VAL A 236 9.29 10.60 3.03
C VAL A 236 8.22 11.60 3.47
N ASP A 237 8.34 12.83 2.99
CA ASP A 237 7.25 13.81 3.03
C ASP A 237 6.47 13.77 1.71
N VAL A 238 5.15 13.68 1.79
CA VAL A 238 4.26 13.75 0.62
C VAL A 238 3.54 15.08 0.61
N ARG A 239 3.62 15.78 -0.53
CA ARG A 239 3.10 17.12 -0.73
C ARG A 239 2.22 17.19 -1.98
N LEU A 240 1.22 18.06 -1.95
CA LEU A 240 0.42 18.43 -3.10
C LEU A 240 0.83 19.83 -3.56
N ALA A 241 1.46 19.95 -4.71
CA ALA A 241 1.76 21.24 -5.33
C ALA A 241 0.63 21.62 -6.30
N SER A 242 0.22 22.88 -6.30
CA SER A 242 -0.78 23.38 -7.26
C SER A 242 -0.29 23.40 -8.70
N GLY A 243 1.04 23.35 -8.92
CA GLY A 243 1.63 23.21 -10.25
C GLY A 243 3.16 23.19 -10.22
N PRO A 244 3.82 23.12 -11.39
CA PRO A 244 5.28 23.04 -11.50
C PRO A 244 6.03 24.15 -10.75
N ALA A 245 5.48 25.37 -10.75
CA ALA A 245 6.09 26.54 -10.11
C ALA A 245 5.90 26.59 -8.58
N ASP A 246 4.94 25.83 -8.02
CA ASP A 246 4.71 25.75 -6.58
C ASP A 246 5.71 24.75 -5.98
N LEU A 247 6.90 25.23 -5.63
CA LEU A 247 7.96 24.39 -5.07
C LEU A 247 7.62 23.86 -3.67
N SER A 248 6.85 24.63 -2.89
CA SER A 248 6.60 24.31 -1.49
C SER A 248 5.48 23.29 -1.31
N GLY A 249 4.39 23.42 -2.07
CA GLY A 249 3.19 22.59 -1.97
C GLY A 249 2.55 22.57 -0.57
N PHE A 250 1.35 22.03 -0.50
CA PHE A 250 0.69 21.68 0.74
C PHE A 250 1.23 20.35 1.27
N LEU A 251 1.66 20.30 2.53
CA LEU A 251 2.15 19.07 3.16
C LEU A 251 0.98 18.15 3.52
N LEU A 252 0.82 17.06 2.77
CA LEU A 252 -0.22 16.07 3.01
C LEU A 252 0.16 15.16 4.18
N ALA A 253 1.34 14.53 4.10
CA ALA A 253 1.81 13.57 5.10
C ALA A 253 3.31 13.80 5.38
N PRO A 254 3.68 14.26 6.59
CA PRO A 254 5.08 14.40 7.00
C PRO A 254 5.67 13.06 7.44
N GLY A 255 6.86 12.72 6.96
CA GLY A 255 7.62 11.62 7.51
C GLY A 255 6.95 10.25 7.43
N LEU A 256 6.23 10.00 6.35
CA LEU A 256 5.52 8.76 6.09
C LEU A 256 6.52 7.61 5.88
N THR A 257 6.36 6.51 6.63
CA THR A 257 7.18 5.30 6.54
C THR A 257 6.40 4.14 5.93
N PHE A 258 7.06 3.10 5.43
CA PHE A 258 6.40 1.89 4.92
C PHE A 258 5.36 1.34 5.90
N GLY A 259 4.15 1.06 5.42
CA GLY A 259 3.00 0.60 6.20
C GLY A 259 2.18 1.71 6.88
N ALA A 260 2.68 2.94 6.96
CA ALA A 260 1.97 4.04 7.59
C ALA A 260 0.84 4.59 6.69
N ALA A 261 -0.20 5.11 7.34
CA ALA A 261 -1.37 5.73 6.72
C ALA A 261 -1.67 7.07 7.40
N GLU A 262 -1.19 8.17 6.84
CA GLU A 262 -1.23 9.49 7.46
C GLU A 262 -1.76 10.58 6.51
N PRO A 263 -2.36 11.65 7.04
CA PRO A 263 -2.68 11.86 8.45
C PRO A 263 -3.93 11.05 8.83
N PHE A 264 -4.03 10.70 10.12
CA PHE A 264 -5.25 10.14 10.70
C PHE A 264 -5.62 11.00 11.92
N PRO A 265 -6.69 11.83 11.86
CA PRO A 265 -7.69 11.94 10.78
C PRO A 265 -7.12 12.54 9.48
N PRO A 266 -7.79 12.32 8.33
CA PRO A 266 -7.37 12.82 7.03
C PRO A 266 -7.35 14.35 7.01
N THR A 267 -6.48 14.93 6.19
CA THR A 267 -6.47 16.39 6.02
C THR A 267 -7.72 16.81 5.27
N THR A 268 -8.38 17.85 5.76
CA THR A 268 -9.61 18.42 5.17
C THR A 268 -9.43 19.91 4.88
N THR A 269 -8.21 20.30 4.54
CA THR A 269 -7.84 21.69 4.25
C THR A 269 -8.07 22.06 2.79
N LEU A 270 -8.02 21.08 1.88
CA LEU A 270 -8.03 21.26 0.45
C LEU A 270 -9.46 21.40 -0.09
N THR A 271 -9.61 22.19 -1.14
CA THR A 271 -10.83 22.28 -1.95
C THR A 271 -10.58 21.74 -3.36
N VAL A 272 -11.64 21.46 -4.11
CA VAL A 272 -11.54 21.05 -5.53
C VAL A 272 -10.71 22.02 -6.39
N THR A 273 -10.68 23.32 -6.03
CA THR A 273 -9.87 24.34 -6.72
C THR A 273 -8.36 24.14 -6.52
N ASP A 274 -7.93 23.52 -5.42
CA ASP A 274 -6.53 23.21 -5.15
C ASP A 274 -6.05 21.96 -5.92
N LEU A 275 -7.01 21.19 -6.47
CA LEU A 275 -6.81 19.92 -7.16
C LEU A 275 -7.02 20.04 -8.67
N ASP A 276 -6.63 21.19 -9.23
CA ASP A 276 -6.79 21.47 -10.65
C ASP A 276 -5.97 20.50 -11.53
N THR A 277 -6.07 20.66 -12.86
CA THR A 277 -5.39 19.78 -13.81
C THR A 277 -3.87 19.93 -13.82
N THR A 278 -3.32 20.95 -13.19
CA THR A 278 -1.88 21.19 -13.08
C THR A 278 -1.29 20.70 -11.76
N ALA A 279 -2.13 20.30 -10.80
CA ALA A 279 -1.70 19.79 -9.51
C ALA A 279 -0.77 18.57 -9.64
N GLN A 280 0.19 18.47 -8.73
CA GLN A 280 1.22 17.44 -8.71
C GLN A 280 1.36 16.86 -7.30
N ILE A 281 1.48 15.53 -7.22
CA ILE A 281 1.93 14.85 -6.01
C ILE A 281 3.45 14.84 -6.03
N ARG A 282 4.06 15.37 -4.97
CA ARG A 282 5.50 15.47 -4.83
C ARG A 282 5.99 14.76 -3.59
N THR A 283 7.07 14.03 -3.75
CA THR A 283 7.75 13.35 -2.66
C THR A 283 9.04 14.05 -2.33
N HIS A 284 9.36 14.17 -1.05
CA HIS A 284 10.60 14.77 -0.58
C HIS A 284 11.25 13.89 0.49
N THR A 285 12.56 14.04 0.66
CA THR A 285 13.21 13.62 1.90
C THR A 285 12.61 14.43 3.07
N PRO A 286 12.39 13.82 4.25
CA PRO A 286 11.75 14.51 5.37
C PRO A 286 12.42 15.84 5.73
N GLY A 287 11.63 16.89 5.85
CA GLY A 287 12.10 18.24 6.17
C GLY A 287 12.70 19.02 4.98
N GLN A 288 12.79 18.44 3.79
CA GLN A 288 13.18 19.13 2.56
C GLN A 288 11.96 19.65 1.80
N THR A 289 12.05 20.84 1.21
CA THR A 289 10.95 21.46 0.46
C THR A 289 11.33 21.95 -0.94
N SER A 290 12.63 22.08 -1.24
CA SER A 290 13.08 22.66 -2.51
C SER A 290 13.29 21.64 -3.62
N ASN A 291 13.67 20.41 -3.25
CA ASN A 291 14.06 19.36 -4.19
C ASN A 291 13.17 18.13 -3.97
N ALA A 292 12.12 18.01 -4.76
CA ALA A 292 11.31 16.81 -4.79
C ALA A 292 12.14 15.64 -5.33
N THR A 293 12.12 14.51 -4.63
CA THR A 293 12.70 13.24 -5.11
C THR A 293 11.84 12.66 -6.23
N SER A 294 10.53 12.93 -6.21
CA SER A 294 9.60 12.56 -7.28
C SER A 294 8.48 13.58 -7.44
N SER A 295 7.93 13.67 -8.65
CA SER A 295 6.79 14.52 -8.96
C SER A 295 5.91 13.85 -10.00
N VAL A 296 4.65 13.60 -9.66
CA VAL A 296 3.67 12.94 -10.54
C VAL A 296 2.46 13.84 -10.71
N PRO A 297 2.04 14.18 -11.94
CA PRO A 297 0.80 14.93 -12.16
C PRO A 297 -0.41 14.20 -11.55
N LEU A 298 -1.27 14.93 -10.84
CA LEU A 298 -2.47 14.34 -10.25
C LEU A 298 -3.42 13.78 -11.32
N SER A 299 -3.42 14.35 -12.53
CA SER A 299 -4.13 13.79 -13.68
C SER A 299 -3.67 12.37 -14.01
N GLU A 300 -2.37 12.13 -14.03
CA GLU A 300 -1.79 10.81 -14.32
C GLU A 300 -2.15 9.80 -13.22
N VAL A 301 -2.14 10.24 -11.96
CA VAL A 301 -2.60 9.42 -10.82
C VAL A 301 -4.07 9.00 -11.00
N ARG A 302 -4.95 9.91 -11.41
CA ARG A 302 -6.37 9.60 -11.68
C ARG A 302 -6.54 8.64 -12.85
N ASP A 303 -5.89 8.91 -13.97
CA ASP A 303 -5.94 8.08 -15.18
C ASP A 303 -5.48 6.65 -14.88
N ARG A 304 -4.38 6.53 -14.12
CA ARG A 304 -3.88 5.24 -13.63
C ARG A 304 -4.90 4.56 -12.73
N SER A 305 -5.60 5.29 -11.86
CA SER A 305 -6.56 4.70 -10.92
C SER A 305 -7.88 4.29 -11.59
N GLY A 306 -8.20 4.86 -12.75
CA GLY A 306 -9.50 4.64 -13.41
C GLY A 306 -10.66 5.28 -12.65
N LEU A 307 -10.38 6.13 -11.67
CA LEU A 307 -11.40 6.90 -10.96
C LEU A 307 -11.69 8.20 -11.70
N GLY A 308 -12.97 8.55 -11.77
CA GLY A 308 -13.39 9.82 -12.36
C GLY A 308 -13.03 11.01 -11.45
N PRO A 309 -13.14 12.24 -11.97
CA PRO A 309 -12.80 13.45 -11.22
C PRO A 309 -13.65 13.64 -9.96
N GLU A 310 -14.84 13.03 -9.89
CA GLU A 310 -15.79 13.17 -8.78
C GLU A 310 -15.28 12.62 -7.44
N VAL A 311 -14.23 11.78 -7.43
CA VAL A 311 -13.59 11.35 -6.17
C VAL A 311 -12.91 12.52 -5.45
N LEU A 312 -12.56 13.57 -6.19
CA LEU A 312 -11.89 14.78 -5.69
C LEU A 312 -12.84 15.99 -5.62
N ASP A 313 -14.16 15.77 -5.70
CA ASP A 313 -15.13 16.82 -5.43
C ASP A 313 -15.18 17.15 -3.93
N ASN A 314 -15.60 18.37 -3.59
CA ASN A 314 -15.87 18.73 -2.20
C ASN A 314 -16.91 17.76 -1.58
N GLY A 315 -16.67 17.32 -0.35
CA GLY A 315 -17.41 16.21 0.26
C GLY A 315 -16.78 14.84 0.01
N GLY A 316 -15.85 14.73 -0.94
CA GLY A 316 -15.10 13.50 -1.21
C GLY A 316 -14.03 13.20 -0.16
N ALA A 317 -13.69 11.92 -0.06
CA ALA A 317 -12.54 11.42 0.68
C ALA A 317 -11.73 10.46 -0.19
N ALA A 318 -10.45 10.76 -0.34
CA ALA A 318 -9.54 10.01 -1.20
C ALA A 318 -8.28 9.59 -0.43
N VAL A 319 -7.74 8.45 -0.80
CA VAL A 319 -6.47 7.95 -0.27
C VAL A 319 -5.48 7.84 -1.42
N LEU A 320 -4.31 8.46 -1.23
CA LEU A 320 -3.16 8.31 -2.11
C LEU A 320 -2.29 7.16 -1.61
N VAL A 321 -2.20 6.09 -2.39
CA VAL A 321 -1.32 4.96 -2.09
C VAL A 321 -0.03 5.15 -2.87
N ALA A 322 1.06 5.45 -2.16
CA ALA A 322 2.41 5.52 -2.69
C ALA A 322 2.92 4.09 -2.94
N VAL A 323 2.92 3.68 -4.20
CA VAL A 323 3.49 2.41 -4.67
C VAL A 323 4.84 2.67 -5.35
N GLY A 324 5.68 1.64 -5.50
CA GLY A 324 7.01 1.83 -6.06
C GLY A 324 7.02 2.12 -7.57
N ALA A 325 8.16 1.85 -8.19
CA ALA A 325 8.33 2.05 -9.62
C ALA A 325 7.46 1.04 -10.43
N ALA A 326 6.93 1.49 -11.56
CA ALA A 326 6.15 0.62 -12.44
C ALA A 326 7.08 -0.36 -13.19
N PRO A 327 6.62 -1.59 -13.46
CA PRO A 327 7.38 -2.56 -14.24
C PRO A 327 7.63 -2.04 -15.66
N GLY A 328 8.79 -2.37 -16.23
CA GLY A 328 9.11 -2.10 -17.64
C GLY A 328 9.40 -0.65 -18.01
N LEU A 329 9.54 0.26 -17.04
CA LEU A 329 10.01 1.62 -17.31
C LEU A 329 11.49 1.57 -17.76
N PRO A 330 11.85 2.20 -18.90
CA PRO A 330 13.22 2.20 -19.39
C PRO A 330 14.15 2.95 -18.43
N ASP A 331 15.41 2.53 -18.39
CA ASP A 331 16.47 3.21 -17.63
C ASP A 331 16.48 4.71 -17.91
N GLY A 332 16.25 5.50 -16.86
CA GLY A 332 16.08 6.94 -16.94
C GLY A 332 16.72 7.66 -15.75
N PRO A 333 17.33 8.84 -15.93
CA PRO A 333 18.26 9.42 -14.95
C PRO A 333 17.61 10.05 -13.70
N PHE A 334 16.33 9.82 -13.39
CA PHE A 334 15.65 10.41 -12.21
C PHE A 334 14.86 9.40 -11.35
N TRP A 335 15.41 8.18 -11.24
CA TRP A 335 15.53 7.21 -10.12
C TRP A 335 14.58 7.10 -8.91
N HIS A 336 13.44 7.79 -8.84
CA HIS A 336 12.46 7.59 -7.75
C HIS A 336 11.02 7.82 -8.21
N ALA A 337 10.58 7.31 -9.36
CA ALA A 337 9.17 7.45 -9.72
C ALA A 337 8.30 6.55 -8.83
N LEU A 338 8.11 6.95 -7.57
CA LEU A 338 6.92 6.62 -6.81
C LEU A 338 5.75 6.85 -7.71
N ASN A 339 5.04 5.77 -7.98
CA ASN A 339 3.73 5.89 -8.56
C ASN A 339 2.76 6.08 -7.42
N TYR A 340 1.72 6.84 -7.70
CA TYR A 340 0.61 6.98 -6.78
C TYR A 340 -0.62 6.35 -7.43
N VAL A 341 -1.41 5.70 -6.60
CA VAL A 341 -2.75 5.22 -6.90
C VAL A 341 -3.71 6.00 -6.03
N LEU A 342 -4.80 6.49 -6.61
CA LEU A 342 -5.89 7.15 -5.92
C LEU A 342 -7.01 6.13 -5.71
N ILE A 343 -7.46 5.98 -4.48
CA ILE A 343 -8.63 5.15 -4.14
C ILE A 343 -9.65 5.97 -3.34
N ARG A 344 -10.92 5.55 -3.35
CA ARG A 344 -11.93 6.11 -2.45
C ARG A 344 -11.63 5.65 -1.02
N ALA A 345 -11.70 6.57 -0.06
CA ALA A 345 -11.51 6.20 1.34
C ALA A 345 -12.71 5.40 1.90
N ASP A 346 -13.90 5.62 1.34
CA ASP A 346 -15.12 4.86 1.59
C ASP A 346 -15.73 4.43 0.25
N PRO A 347 -15.34 3.24 -0.27
CA PRO A 347 -15.74 2.77 -1.60
C PRO A 347 -17.17 2.21 -1.69
#